data_AF-A0AAD6UH43-F1
#
_entry.id   AF-A0AAD6UH43-F1
#
_cell.length_a   1.000
_cell.length_b   1.000
_cell.length_c   1.000
_cell.angle_alpha   90.00
_cell.angle_beta   90.00
_cell.angle_gamma   90.00
#
_symmetry.space_group_name_H-M   'P 1'
#
loop_
_entity.id
_entity.type
_entity.pdbx_description
1 polymer ?
#
loop_
_entity_poly.entity_id
_entity_poly.type
_entity_poly.pdbx_seq_one_letter_code
_entity_poly.pdbx_strand_id
1 'polypeptide(L)'
;MASGIFDYNIAWMDRTFRTHKQTETLLVPELENGNLSRRDYDALMATLPGFPYTSLTGLLFGVGSLWNAHYRLKAMSGMAYFCGDVVGRGLRLYSHRRYFRSIENIDGFARAMANVQDKVGYDNTGFINLSRPLSFSHGQHASFQPEADTPYGGSLDSSTTAPVVPVVPAPKIPVAKSRWEELRAARTDGPSKAWENIRQGRKPDGTALSKPSAPESDSGQSWTNETFRDSDRAAEQARFDAMLERERRQTSS
;
A
#
# COMPACT_ATOMS: atom_id res chain seq x y z
N MET A 1 2.70 31.89 13.15
CA MET A 1 3.07 30.48 13.01
C MET A 1 1.79 29.67 12.88
N ALA A 2 1.54 29.02 11.73
CA ALA A 2 0.34 28.21 11.55
C ALA A 2 0.62 26.79 12.08
N SER A 3 0.12 26.47 13.27
CA SER A 3 0.09 25.09 13.74
C SER A 3 -1.01 24.36 12.99
N GLY A 4 -0.63 23.49 12.05
CA GLY A 4 -1.58 22.57 11.42
C GLY A 4 -1.93 21.45 12.40
N ILE A 5 -3.19 21.06 12.45
CA ILE A 5 -3.65 19.86 13.14
C ILE A 5 -3.96 18.83 12.05
N PHE A 6 -3.37 17.64 12.15
CA PHE A 6 -3.74 16.53 11.29
C PHE A 6 -4.85 15.71 11.96
N ASP A 7 -6.00 15.63 11.30
CA ASP A 7 -7.15 14.86 11.75
C ASP A 7 -7.19 13.50 11.06
N TYR A 8 -6.95 12.45 11.83
CA TYR A 8 -7.03 11.07 11.38
C TYR A 8 -8.43 10.52 11.63
N ASN A 9 -9.25 10.43 10.58
CA ASN A 9 -10.59 9.87 10.65
C ASN A 9 -10.55 8.34 10.50
N ILE A 10 -10.80 7.63 11.59
CA ILE A 10 -10.71 6.16 11.65
C ILE A 10 -11.72 5.50 10.71
N ALA A 11 -12.96 5.99 10.70
CA ALA A 11 -14.03 5.42 9.91
C ALA A 11 -13.77 5.55 8.40
N TRP A 12 -13.21 6.68 7.97
CA TRP A 12 -12.79 6.88 6.59
C TRP A 12 -11.64 5.95 6.21
N MET A 13 -10.59 5.86 7.04
CA MET A 13 -9.45 4.96 6.80
C MET A 13 -9.90 3.52 6.59
N ASP A 14 -10.77 3.02 7.47
CA ASP A 14 -11.30 1.67 7.41
C ASP A 14 -12.11 1.38 6.14
N ARG A 15 -12.85 2.37 5.66
CA ARG A 15 -13.67 2.24 4.45
C ARG A 15 -12.83 2.31 3.19
N THR A 16 -11.85 3.23 3.16
CA THR A 16 -10.97 3.48 2.02
C THR A 16 -9.95 2.36 1.83
N PHE A 17 -9.44 1.79 2.93
CA PHE A 17 -8.39 0.77 2.91
C PHE A 17 -8.92 -0.62 3.21
N ARG A 18 -10.11 -0.96 2.66
CA ARG A 18 -10.84 -2.20 3.00
C ARG A 18 -10.10 -3.48 2.62
N THR A 19 -9.31 -3.45 1.55
CA THR A 19 -8.59 -4.61 1.04
C THR A 19 -7.12 -4.29 0.83
N HIS A 20 -6.25 -5.29 1.01
CA HIS A 20 -4.81 -5.13 0.80
C HIS A 20 -4.48 -4.57 -0.59
N LYS A 21 -5.13 -5.08 -1.64
CA LYS A 21 -4.94 -4.61 -3.03
C LYS A 21 -5.32 -3.14 -3.20
N GLN A 22 -6.42 -2.71 -2.57
CA GLN A 22 -6.84 -1.31 -2.62
C GLN A 22 -5.85 -0.39 -1.89
N THR A 23 -5.39 -0.83 -0.72
CA THR A 23 -4.37 -0.11 0.05
C THR A 23 -3.06 0.02 -0.71
N GLU A 24 -2.59 -1.04 -1.35
CA GLU A 24 -1.42 -1.00 -2.22
C GLU A 24 -1.62 -0.03 -3.39
N THR A 25 -2.75 -0.13 -4.09
CA THR A 25 -3.06 0.73 -5.25
C THR A 25 -3.06 2.22 -4.89
N LEU A 26 -3.55 2.57 -3.69
CA LEU A 26 -3.63 3.96 -3.24
C LEU A 26 -2.32 4.48 -2.65
N LEU A 27 -1.57 3.63 -1.94
CA LEU A 27 -0.39 4.06 -1.18
C LEU A 27 0.94 3.90 -1.95
N VAL A 28 1.04 2.98 -2.91
CA VAL A 28 2.26 2.80 -3.71
C VAL A 28 2.67 4.09 -4.44
N PRO A 29 1.76 4.85 -5.08
CA PRO A 29 2.14 6.13 -5.67
C PRO A 29 2.69 7.14 -4.65
N GLU A 30 2.15 7.16 -3.43
CA GLU A 30 2.61 8.07 -2.37
C GLU A 30 3.96 7.65 -1.78
N LEU A 31 4.25 6.35 -1.79
CA LEU A 31 5.57 5.79 -1.46
C LEU A 31 6.61 6.16 -2.52
N GLU A 32 6.27 6.01 -3.81
CA GLU A 32 7.15 6.36 -4.93
C GLU A 32 7.44 7.88 -4.99
N ASN A 33 6.46 8.70 -4.63
CA ASN A 33 6.61 10.15 -4.52
C ASN A 33 7.43 10.59 -3.28
N GLY A 34 7.79 9.66 -2.39
CA GLY A 34 8.52 9.98 -1.16
C GLY A 34 7.69 10.71 -0.11
N ASN A 35 6.36 10.81 -0.27
CA ASN A 35 5.47 11.34 0.76
C ASN A 35 5.37 10.36 1.94
N LEU A 36 5.38 9.07 1.65
CA LEU A 36 5.26 8.02 2.65
C LEU A 36 6.60 7.31 2.87
N SER A 37 7.01 7.13 4.14
CA SER A 37 8.17 6.29 4.46
C SER A 37 7.87 4.82 4.19
N ARG A 38 8.86 4.04 3.75
CA ARG A 38 8.70 2.59 3.54
C ARG A 38 8.23 1.87 4.81
N ARG A 39 8.74 2.30 5.97
CA ARG A 39 8.33 1.77 7.27
C ARG A 39 6.87 2.06 7.59
N ASP A 40 6.41 3.28 7.32
CA ASP A 40 5.03 3.70 7.56
C ASP A 40 4.07 2.97 6.62
N TYR A 41 4.49 2.73 5.36
CA TYR A 41 3.78 1.89 4.39
C TYR A 41 3.62 0.45 4.88
N ASP A 42 4.71 -0.20 5.30
CA ASP A 42 4.65 -1.59 5.78
C ASP A 42 3.77 -1.70 7.05
N ALA A 43 3.84 -0.70 7.94
CA ALA A 43 2.97 -0.62 9.12
C ALA A 43 1.48 -0.41 8.77
N LEU A 44 1.17 0.38 7.74
CA LEU A 44 -0.19 0.53 7.21
C LEU A 44 -0.69 -0.81 6.67
N MET A 45 0.11 -1.48 5.85
CA MET A 45 -0.25 -2.75 5.25
C MET A 45 -0.45 -3.86 6.29
N ALA A 46 0.28 -3.82 7.40
CA ALA A 46 0.05 -4.71 8.53
C ALA A 46 -1.22 -4.38 9.33
N THR A 47 -1.67 -3.13 9.32
CA THR A 47 -2.80 -2.67 10.15
C THR A 47 -4.14 -2.63 9.40
N LEU A 48 -4.13 -2.33 8.10
CA LEU A 48 -5.32 -1.90 7.34
C LEU A 48 -6.12 -2.95 6.55
N PRO A 49 -5.66 -4.15 6.18
CA PRO A 49 -6.58 -5.21 5.74
C PRO A 49 -7.22 -5.81 7.00
N GLY A 50 -8.33 -5.18 7.40
CA GLY A 50 -8.98 -5.29 8.70
C GLY A 50 -8.90 -6.65 9.38
N PHE A 51 -8.65 -6.62 10.69
CA PHE A 51 -8.76 -7.77 11.57
C PHE A 51 -10.13 -8.45 11.37
N PRO A 52 -10.21 -9.70 10.87
CA PRO A 52 -11.48 -10.38 10.61
C PRO A 52 -12.29 -10.70 11.87
N TYR A 53 -11.77 -10.37 13.06
CA TYR A 53 -12.29 -10.83 14.35
C TYR A 53 -13.58 -10.14 14.83
N THR A 54 -13.98 -9.01 14.24
CA THR A 54 -15.18 -8.29 14.70
C THR A 54 -16.49 -8.87 14.18
N SER A 55 -16.51 -9.57 13.04
CA SER A 55 -17.76 -10.18 12.53
C SER A 55 -18.00 -11.59 13.08
N LEU A 56 -16.93 -12.38 13.28
CA LEU A 56 -17.06 -13.77 13.67
C LEU A 56 -17.55 -13.94 15.12
N THR A 57 -17.13 -13.05 16.01
CA THR A 57 -17.49 -13.09 17.43
C THR A 57 -18.98 -12.79 17.68
N GLY A 58 -19.59 -11.88 16.91
CA GLY A 58 -21.02 -11.61 17.01
C GLY A 58 -21.92 -12.70 16.42
N LEU A 59 -21.47 -13.36 15.35
CA LEU A 59 -22.28 -14.33 14.62
C LEU A 59 -22.45 -15.65 15.39
N LEU A 60 -21.42 -16.11 16.10
CA LEU A 60 -21.47 -17.37 16.86
C LEU A 60 -22.45 -17.33 18.04
N PHE A 61 -22.67 -16.16 18.67
CA PHE A 61 -23.62 -16.05 19.79
C PHE A 61 -25.07 -15.81 19.35
N GLY A 62 -25.31 -15.31 18.14
CA GLY A 62 -26.65 -14.98 17.66
C GLY A 62 -27.46 -16.17 17.13
N VAL A 63 -26.83 -17.08 16.37
CA VAL A 63 -27.56 -18.10 15.60
C VAL A 63 -28.13 -19.22 16.48
N GLY A 64 -27.47 -19.57 17.59
CA GLY A 64 -27.94 -20.63 18.50
C GLY A 64 -29.18 -20.27 19.32
N SER A 65 -29.55 -18.99 19.43
CA SER A 65 -30.58 -18.53 20.38
C SER A 65 -32.00 -18.47 19.81
N LEU A 66 -32.22 -18.73 18.51
CA LEU A 66 -33.46 -18.33 17.84
C LEU A 66 -34.60 -19.35 17.82
N TRP A 67 -34.39 -20.62 18.20
CA TRP A 67 -35.46 -21.62 18.00
C TRP A 67 -36.39 -21.85 19.20
N ASN A 68 -36.00 -21.61 20.46
CA ASN A 68 -36.91 -21.86 21.60
C ASN A 68 -36.55 -21.17 22.92
N ALA A 69 -35.82 -20.06 22.85
CA ALA A 69 -35.20 -19.48 24.04
C ALA A 69 -36.15 -18.55 24.83
N HIS A 70 -36.26 -18.79 26.14
CA HIS A 70 -36.96 -17.92 27.10
C HIS A 70 -36.44 -16.48 27.06
N TYR A 71 -37.28 -15.50 27.45
CA TYR A 71 -36.94 -14.06 27.43
C TYR A 71 -35.59 -13.71 28.09
N ARG A 72 -35.20 -14.46 29.13
CA ARG A 72 -33.92 -14.30 29.82
C ARG A 72 -32.73 -14.58 28.91
N LEU A 73 -32.79 -15.62 28.06
CA LEU A 73 -31.72 -15.94 27.13
C LEU A 73 -31.59 -14.86 26.04
N LYS A 74 -32.72 -14.32 25.56
CA LYS A 74 -32.75 -13.22 24.59
C LYS A 74 -32.12 -11.94 25.15
N ALA A 75 -32.38 -11.63 26.42
CA ALA A 75 -31.75 -10.49 27.08
C ALA A 75 -30.22 -10.70 27.24
N MET A 76 -29.80 -11.91 27.60
CA MET A 76 -28.38 -12.24 27.72
C MET A 76 -27.65 -12.20 26.37
N SER A 77 -28.26 -12.68 25.29
CA SER A 77 -27.66 -12.61 23.95
C SER A 77 -27.54 -11.16 23.45
N GLY A 78 -28.54 -10.32 23.70
CA GLY A 78 -28.46 -8.88 23.42
C GLY A 78 -27.32 -8.20 24.17
N MET A 79 -27.15 -8.49 25.46
CA MET A 79 -26.05 -7.96 26.27
C MET A 79 -24.69 -8.47 25.79
N ALA A 80 -24.58 -9.76 25.47
CA ALA A 80 -23.36 -10.35 24.94
C ALA A 80 -22.97 -9.72 23.59
N TYR A 81 -23.94 -9.50 22.69
CA TYR A 81 -23.72 -8.80 21.42
C TYR A 81 -23.21 -7.37 21.66
N PHE A 82 -23.87 -6.61 22.54
CA PHE A 82 -23.46 -5.25 22.86
C PHE A 82 -22.04 -5.20 23.45
N CYS A 83 -21.74 -6.05 24.42
CA CYS A 83 -20.40 -6.14 25.00
C CYS A 83 -19.35 -6.52 23.93
N GLY A 84 -19.67 -7.49 23.06
CA GLY A 84 -18.80 -7.87 21.94
C GLY A 84 -18.53 -6.71 20.98
N ASP A 85 -19.56 -5.95 20.62
CA ASP A 85 -19.45 -4.76 19.76
C ASP A 85 -18.59 -3.66 20.42
N VAL A 86 -18.84 -3.35 21.71
CA VAL A 86 -18.06 -2.34 22.45
C VAL A 86 -16.59 -2.75 22.56
N VAL A 87 -16.31 -4.02 22.91
CA VAL A 87 -14.94 -4.54 23.01
C VAL A 87 -14.26 -4.54 21.64
N GLY A 88 -14.96 -4.97 20.58
CA GLY A 88 -14.44 -4.96 19.21
C GLY A 88 -14.07 -3.56 18.74
N ARG A 89 -14.95 -2.57 18.96
CA ARG A 89 -14.67 -1.15 18.67
C ARG A 89 -13.50 -0.62 19.49
N GLY A 90 -13.40 -1.00 20.76
CA GLY A 90 -12.28 -0.62 21.64
C GLY A 90 -10.93 -1.16 21.16
N LEU A 91 -10.86 -2.44 20.80
CA LEU A 91 -9.65 -3.07 20.26
C LEU A 91 -9.24 -2.45 18.93
N ARG A 92 -10.21 -2.13 18.07
CA ARG A 92 -9.98 -1.42 16.80
C ARG A 92 -9.44 -0.02 17.02
N LEU A 93 -10.02 0.74 17.94
CA LEU A 93 -9.51 2.07 18.30
C LEU A 93 -8.08 1.98 18.86
N TYR A 94 -7.81 0.96 19.68
CA TYR A 94 -6.48 0.71 20.23
C TYR A 94 -5.43 0.41 19.15
N SER A 95 -5.77 -0.42 18.14
CA SER A 95 -4.84 -0.73 17.04
C SER A 95 -4.52 0.52 16.20
N HIS A 96 -5.53 1.32 15.83
CA HIS A 96 -5.31 2.58 15.12
C HIS A 96 -4.50 3.58 15.94
N ARG A 97 -4.79 3.70 17.24
CA ARG A 97 -4.03 4.59 18.13
C ARG A 97 -2.57 4.15 18.25
N ARG A 98 -2.32 2.84 18.33
CA ARG A 98 -0.96 2.27 18.35
C ARG A 98 -0.23 2.54 17.04
N TYR A 99 -0.89 2.28 15.91
CA TYR A 99 -0.36 2.55 14.57
C TYR A 99 -0.03 4.04 14.39
N PHE A 100 -0.97 4.92 14.72
CA PHE A 100 -0.82 6.37 14.58
C PHE A 100 0.33 6.93 15.42
N ARG A 101 0.61 6.32 16.59
CA ARG A 101 1.79 6.64 17.41
C ARG A 101 3.09 6.12 16.84
N SER A 102 3.06 5.05 16.04
CA SER A 102 4.26 4.48 15.41
C SER A 102 4.72 5.17 14.13
N ILE A 103 3.91 6.09 13.58
CA ILE A 103 4.26 6.85 12.37
C ILE A 103 5.47 7.74 12.66
N GLU A 104 6.52 7.55 11.87
CA GLU A 104 7.79 8.25 12.02
C GLU A 104 7.74 9.63 11.36
N ASN A 105 7.18 9.72 10.14
CA ASN A 105 7.04 10.97 9.41
C ASN A 105 5.57 11.39 9.30
N ILE A 106 5.06 12.07 10.35
CA ILE A 106 3.66 12.49 10.39
C ILE A 106 3.30 13.49 9.28
N ASP A 107 4.24 14.36 8.90
CA ASP A 107 4.02 15.38 7.88
C ASP A 107 3.88 14.74 6.49
N GLY A 108 4.77 13.79 6.17
CA GLY A 108 4.71 13.01 4.94
C GLY A 108 3.45 12.16 4.86
N PHE A 109 3.10 11.47 5.95
CA PHE A 109 1.87 10.70 6.04
C PHE A 109 0.62 11.58 5.84
N ALA A 110 0.56 12.77 6.45
CA ALA A 110 -0.56 13.69 6.28
C ALA A 110 -0.74 14.13 4.82
N ARG A 111 0.36 14.43 4.11
CA ARG A 111 0.31 14.76 2.67
C ARG A 111 -0.15 13.57 1.83
N ALA A 112 0.38 12.37 2.12
CA ALA A 112 -0.04 11.15 1.43
C ALA A 112 -1.55 10.91 1.61
N MET A 113 -2.08 11.07 2.83
CA MET A 113 -3.51 10.93 3.11
C MET A 113 -4.34 11.99 2.41
N ALA A 114 -3.89 13.25 2.35
CA ALA A 114 -4.57 14.31 1.61
C ALA A 114 -4.66 13.98 0.12
N ASN A 115 -3.57 13.54 -0.50
CA ASN A 115 -3.56 13.12 -1.91
C ASN A 115 -4.51 11.93 -2.16
N VAL A 116 -4.60 10.98 -1.22
CA VAL A 116 -5.54 9.87 -1.31
C VAL A 116 -6.99 10.35 -1.13
N GLN A 117 -7.24 11.31 -0.23
CA GLN A 117 -8.56 11.93 -0.06
C GLN A 117 -9.00 12.67 -1.31
N ASP A 118 -8.10 13.38 -1.98
CA ASP A 118 -8.40 14.06 -3.26
C ASP A 118 -8.77 13.05 -4.35
N LYS A 119 -8.14 11.86 -4.36
CA LYS A 119 -8.42 10.79 -5.34
C LYS A 119 -9.73 10.04 -5.07
N VAL A 120 -10.01 9.73 -3.81
CA VAL A 120 -11.13 8.85 -3.41
C VAL A 120 -12.37 9.63 -2.97
N GLY A 121 -12.18 10.89 -2.57
CA GLY A 121 -13.17 11.71 -1.87
C GLY A 121 -13.00 11.63 -0.35
N TYR A 122 -13.24 12.77 0.30
CA TYR A 122 -13.28 12.86 1.76
C TYR A 122 -14.71 12.70 2.25
N ASP A 123 -14.92 11.77 3.18
CA ASP A 123 -16.18 11.60 3.89
C ASP A 123 -15.95 11.78 5.38
N ASN A 124 -16.56 12.82 5.96
CA ASN A 124 -16.44 13.15 7.37
C ASN A 124 -17.53 12.48 8.24
N THR A 125 -18.15 11.38 7.80
CA THR A 125 -19.19 10.67 8.57
C THR A 125 -18.67 9.88 9.80
N GLY A 126 -17.48 10.20 10.30
CA GLY A 126 -16.86 9.51 11.45
C GLY A 126 -16.96 10.32 12.75
N PHE A 127 -17.38 9.68 13.83
CA PHE A 127 -17.43 10.30 15.17
C PHE A 127 -16.07 10.32 15.89
N ILE A 128 -15.07 9.58 15.39
CA ILE A 128 -13.78 9.40 16.07
C ILE A 128 -12.66 9.90 15.16
N ASN A 129 -12.18 11.11 15.46
CA ASN A 129 -11.00 11.70 14.85
C ASN A 129 -9.85 11.68 15.87
N LEU A 130 -8.70 11.18 15.44
CA LEU A 130 -7.45 11.24 16.20
C LEU A 130 -6.65 12.44 15.69
N SER A 131 -6.50 13.47 16.52
CA SER A 131 -5.76 14.67 16.13
C SER A 131 -4.32 14.62 16.65
N ARG A 132 -3.34 15.02 15.83
CA ARG A 132 -1.94 15.23 16.25
C ARG A 132 -1.45 16.58 15.72
N PRO A 133 -0.76 17.38 16.54
CA PRO A 133 -0.14 18.60 16.05
C PRO A 133 0.95 18.25 15.05
N LEU A 134 0.89 18.87 13.86
CA LEU A 134 1.95 18.77 12.86
C LEU A 134 3.11 19.64 13.31
N SER A 135 4.27 19.02 13.45
CA SER A 135 5.51 19.73 13.74
C SER A 135 6.16 20.03 12.41
N PHE A 136 5.68 21.07 11.71
CA PHE A 136 6.33 21.53 10.48
C PHE A 136 7.76 21.93 10.81
N SER A 137 8.69 21.01 10.57
CA SER A 137 10.11 21.30 10.69
C SER A 137 10.43 22.30 9.60
N HIS A 138 10.58 23.57 10.00
CA HIS A 138 10.73 24.74 9.12
C HIS A 138 12.01 24.74 8.27
N GLY A 139 12.71 23.60 8.17
CA GLY A 139 14.02 23.47 7.51
C GLY A 139 14.05 22.56 6.27
N GLN A 140 12.95 21.91 5.89
CA GLN A 140 12.87 21.12 4.65
C GLN A 140 11.76 21.67 3.73
N HIS A 141 11.89 22.94 3.36
CA HIS A 141 11.64 23.26 1.97
C HIS A 141 12.75 22.58 1.17
N ALA A 142 12.55 21.28 0.86
CA ALA A 142 13.12 20.76 -0.36
C ALA A 142 12.56 21.68 -1.44
N SER A 143 13.40 22.60 -1.90
CA SER A 143 13.22 23.35 -3.12
C SER A 143 13.20 22.33 -4.27
N PHE A 144 12.14 21.53 -4.34
CA PHE A 144 11.52 21.23 -5.61
C PHE A 144 10.96 22.55 -6.09
N GLN A 145 11.87 23.39 -6.60
CA GLN A 145 11.52 24.31 -7.66
C GLN A 145 11.02 23.37 -8.77
N PRO A 146 9.71 23.33 -9.09
CA PRO A 146 9.36 22.80 -10.38
C PRO A 146 10.12 23.71 -11.34
N GLU A 147 11.11 23.15 -12.03
CA GLU A 147 11.70 23.79 -13.19
C GLU A 147 10.50 24.02 -14.11
N ALA A 148 9.97 25.24 -14.04
CA ALA A 148 8.92 25.69 -14.91
C ALA A 148 9.59 25.75 -16.27
N ASP A 149 9.55 24.62 -16.98
CA ASP A 149 9.79 24.56 -18.40
C ASP A 149 8.90 25.64 -19.02
N THR A 150 9.57 26.74 -19.33
CA THR A 150 9.05 27.89 -20.05
C THR A 150 8.26 27.38 -21.24
N PRO A 151 7.00 27.83 -21.41
CA PRO A 151 6.23 27.46 -22.59
C PRO A 151 6.95 28.00 -23.82
N TYR A 152 7.34 27.09 -24.70
CA TYR A 152 7.58 27.38 -26.11
C TYR A 152 6.22 27.76 -26.73
N GLY A 153 5.76 28.97 -26.45
CA GLY A 153 4.62 29.61 -27.10
C GLY A 153 5.15 30.55 -28.18
N GLY A 154 5.10 30.10 -29.42
CA GLY A 154 5.43 30.92 -30.58
C GLY A 154 4.54 32.17 -30.64
N SER A 155 5.17 33.33 -30.56
CA SER A 155 4.55 34.60 -30.97
C SER A 155 4.76 34.74 -32.48
N LEU A 156 3.66 34.73 -33.23
CA LEU A 156 3.63 35.24 -34.59
C LEU A 156 3.84 36.77 -34.54
N ASP A 157 4.72 37.23 -35.42
CA ASP A 157 4.86 38.56 -36.01
C ASP A 157 4.70 39.81 -35.11
N SER A 158 5.82 40.41 -34.76
CA SER A 158 5.95 41.88 -34.81
C SER A 158 7.39 42.28 -35.05
N SER A 159 7.59 42.88 -36.23
CA SER A 159 8.83 43.50 -36.66
C SER A 159 9.22 44.63 -35.71
N THR A 160 10.43 44.58 -35.16
CA THR A 160 11.13 45.77 -34.67
C THR A 160 12.63 45.55 -34.86
N THR A 161 13.18 46.33 -35.78
CA THR A 161 14.59 46.36 -36.18
C THR A 161 15.38 47.20 -35.18
N ALA A 162 16.37 46.62 -34.48
CA ALA A 162 17.53 47.32 -33.90
C ALA A 162 18.61 46.30 -33.41
N PRO A 163 19.82 46.72 -33.04
CA PRO A 163 21.05 46.58 -33.82
C PRO A 163 21.94 45.38 -33.40
N VAL A 164 22.74 44.94 -34.36
CA VAL A 164 23.71 43.85 -34.27
C VAL A 164 24.77 44.14 -33.19
N VAL A 165 24.84 43.28 -32.17
CA VAL A 165 25.94 43.20 -31.19
C VAL A 165 26.73 41.92 -31.49
N PRO A 166 28.08 41.97 -31.50
CA PRO A 166 28.91 40.81 -31.85
C PRO A 166 28.80 39.71 -30.79
N VAL A 167 28.44 38.51 -31.26
CA VAL A 167 28.29 37.28 -30.48
C VAL A 167 29.68 36.76 -30.07
N VAL A 168 29.94 36.75 -28.76
CA VAL A 168 31.02 35.98 -28.14
C VAL A 168 30.53 34.52 -28.00
N PRO A 169 31.27 33.51 -28.49
CA PRO A 169 30.84 32.12 -28.37
C PRO A 169 30.86 31.68 -26.90
N ALA A 170 29.68 31.39 -26.36
CA ALA A 170 29.51 30.88 -25.01
C ALA A 170 30.12 29.47 -24.86
N PRO A 171 30.73 29.16 -23.71
CA PRO A 171 31.32 27.85 -23.44
C PRO A 171 30.22 26.77 -23.38
N LYS A 172 30.43 25.67 -24.12
CA LYS A 172 29.58 24.48 -24.09
C LYS A 172 29.68 23.85 -22.69
N ILE A 173 28.69 24.11 -21.83
CA ILE A 173 28.56 23.44 -20.54
C ILE A 173 28.13 22.00 -20.83
N PRO A 174 28.86 20.97 -20.35
CA PRO A 174 28.47 19.59 -20.54
C PRO A 174 27.16 19.34 -19.79
N VAL A 175 26.10 19.03 -20.53
CA VAL A 175 24.80 18.60 -20.00
C VAL A 175 25.05 17.35 -19.15
N ALA A 176 24.92 17.49 -17.84
CA ALA A 176 24.99 16.37 -16.92
C ALA A 176 23.86 15.40 -17.27
N LYS A 177 24.22 14.21 -17.75
CA LYS A 177 23.24 13.16 -18.11
C LYS A 177 22.33 12.91 -16.92
N SER A 178 21.02 13.00 -17.17
CA SER A 178 20.00 12.78 -16.15
C SER A 178 20.16 11.38 -15.54
N ARG A 179 20.06 11.28 -14.21
CA ARG A 179 20.11 10.02 -13.47
C ARG A 179 19.07 9.00 -13.97
N TRP A 180 17.96 9.49 -14.53
CA TRP A 180 16.94 8.67 -15.18
C TRP A 180 17.37 8.12 -16.54
N GLU A 181 18.24 8.82 -17.23
CA GLU A 181 18.82 8.40 -18.50
C GLU A 181 19.91 7.34 -18.27
N GLU A 182 20.65 7.45 -17.16
CA GLU A 182 21.55 6.40 -16.67
C GLU A 182 20.77 5.13 -16.29
N LEU A 183 19.65 5.25 -15.58
CA LEU A 183 18.77 4.11 -15.26
C LEU A 183 18.14 3.46 -16.49
N ARG A 184 17.80 4.24 -17.52
CA ARG A 184 17.29 3.71 -18.80
C ARG A 184 18.39 3.03 -19.62
N ALA A 185 19.60 3.59 -19.65
CA ALA A 185 20.75 2.98 -20.32
C ALA A 185 21.22 1.69 -19.63
N ALA A 186 21.12 1.59 -18.29
CA ALA A 186 21.41 0.36 -17.56
C ALA A 186 20.35 -0.74 -17.80
N ARG A 187 19.14 -0.37 -18.26
CA ARG A 187 18.03 -1.31 -18.52
C ARG A 187 17.96 -1.80 -19.97
N THR A 188 18.76 -1.22 -20.88
CA THR A 188 18.84 -1.72 -22.26
C THR A 188 19.61 -3.03 -22.41
N ASP A 189 20.22 -3.53 -21.34
CA ASP A 189 20.63 -4.93 -21.22
C ASP A 189 19.40 -5.83 -21.04
N GLY A 190 18.67 -5.99 -22.15
CA GLY A 190 17.60 -6.93 -22.45
C GLY A 190 16.86 -7.62 -21.28
N PRO A 191 15.55 -7.38 -21.08
CA PRO A 191 14.73 -8.16 -20.14
C PRO A 191 14.77 -9.68 -20.41
N SER A 192 15.17 -10.09 -21.62
CA SER A 192 15.38 -11.48 -22.01
C SER A 192 16.46 -12.21 -21.19
N LYS A 193 17.54 -11.54 -20.75
CA LYS A 193 18.59 -12.19 -19.93
C LYS A 193 18.13 -12.43 -18.48
N ALA A 194 17.36 -11.51 -17.91
CA ALA A 194 16.82 -11.66 -16.56
C ALA A 194 15.86 -12.86 -16.46
N TRP A 195 15.00 -13.04 -17.47
CA TRP A 195 14.10 -14.20 -17.54
C TRP A 195 14.82 -15.52 -17.82
N GLU A 196 15.94 -15.47 -18.55
CA GLU A 196 16.76 -16.66 -18.80
C GLU A 196 17.50 -17.12 -17.54
N ASN A 197 18.03 -16.20 -16.73
CA ASN A 197 18.68 -16.54 -15.45
C ASN A 197 17.70 -17.21 -14.47
N ILE A 198 16.43 -16.77 -14.44
CA ILE A 198 15.39 -17.39 -13.63
C ILE A 198 15.07 -18.81 -14.12
N ARG A 199 14.92 -19.01 -15.44
CA ARG A 199 14.67 -20.34 -16.02
C ARG A 199 15.84 -21.30 -15.81
N GLN A 200 17.07 -20.79 -15.85
CA GLN A 200 18.27 -21.59 -15.65
C GLN A 200 18.62 -21.80 -14.17
N GLY A 201 17.82 -21.28 -13.23
CA GLY A 201 18.10 -21.38 -11.80
C GLY A 201 19.45 -20.77 -11.43
N ARG A 202 19.85 -19.68 -12.08
CA ARG A 202 21.09 -18.96 -11.81
C ARG A 202 20.79 -17.66 -11.08
N LYS A 203 21.61 -17.32 -10.10
CA LYS A 203 21.58 -16.03 -9.41
C LYS A 203 21.98 -14.91 -10.39
N PRO A 204 21.65 -13.64 -10.07
CA PRO A 204 22.04 -12.48 -10.88
C PRO A 204 23.55 -12.35 -11.12
N ASP A 205 24.37 -12.93 -10.24
CA ASP A 205 25.83 -13.00 -10.34
C ASP A 205 26.34 -14.17 -11.23
N GLY A 206 25.43 -14.94 -11.85
CA GLY A 206 25.75 -16.08 -12.70
C GLY A 206 26.06 -17.38 -11.96
N THR A 207 26.04 -17.38 -10.63
CA THR A 207 26.25 -18.60 -9.84
C THR A 207 25.02 -19.50 -9.87
N ALA A 208 25.23 -20.81 -9.97
CA ALA A 208 24.14 -21.78 -9.92
C ALA A 208 23.44 -21.70 -8.55
N LEU A 209 22.10 -21.65 -8.51
CA LEU A 209 21.38 -21.93 -7.28
C LEU A 209 21.69 -23.37 -6.91
N SER A 210 22.47 -23.55 -5.85
CA SER A 210 22.64 -24.84 -5.20
C SER A 210 21.26 -25.41 -4.92
N LYS A 211 20.92 -26.49 -5.60
CA LYS A 211 19.67 -27.24 -5.40
C LYS A 211 19.63 -27.62 -3.92
N PRO A 212 18.59 -27.24 -3.15
CA PRO A 212 18.52 -27.62 -1.75
C PRO A 212 18.49 -29.14 -1.68
N SER A 213 19.56 -29.73 -1.16
CA SER A 213 19.59 -31.13 -0.76
C SER A 213 18.45 -31.33 0.23
N ALA A 214 17.64 -32.36 0.00
CA ALA A 214 16.45 -32.68 0.77
C ALA A 214 16.74 -32.65 2.28
N PRO A 215 15.90 -32.01 3.11
CA PRO A 215 16.07 -32.05 4.55
C PRO A 215 15.78 -33.46 5.06
N GLU A 216 16.83 -34.04 5.64
CA GLU A 216 16.78 -35.20 6.50
C GLU A 216 15.75 -34.97 7.61
N SER A 217 14.91 -35.98 7.84
CA SER A 217 13.79 -35.92 8.78
C SER A 217 14.30 -35.70 10.20
N ASP A 218 14.03 -34.53 10.77
CA ASP A 218 14.07 -34.37 12.21
C ASP A 218 12.72 -33.86 12.73
N SER A 219 12.10 -34.72 13.52
CA SER A 219 10.78 -34.58 14.09
C SER A 219 10.83 -33.64 15.29
N GLY A 220 10.57 -32.35 15.07
CA GLY A 220 10.41 -31.36 16.12
C GLY A 220 9.14 -30.55 15.90
N GLN A 221 8.07 -30.87 16.63
CA GLN A 221 6.78 -30.20 16.61
C GLN A 221 6.92 -28.68 16.85
N SER A 222 6.78 -27.88 15.79
CA SER A 222 6.48 -26.45 15.90
C SER A 222 5.13 -26.18 15.24
N TRP A 223 4.08 -26.20 16.06
CA TRP A 223 2.74 -25.79 15.66
C TRP A 223 2.68 -24.26 15.56
N THR A 224 3.16 -23.69 14.44
CA THR A 224 2.99 -22.26 14.15
C THR A 224 2.48 -22.06 12.73
N ASN A 225 1.16 -21.89 12.59
CA ASN A 225 0.42 -21.07 11.61
C ASN A 225 0.70 -21.16 10.09
N GLU A 226 1.73 -21.84 9.59
CA GLU A 226 2.04 -21.98 8.16
C GLU A 226 1.21 -23.08 7.50
N THR A 227 0.93 -24.17 8.21
CA THR A 227 0.16 -25.31 7.68
C THR A 227 -1.28 -24.96 7.26
N PHE A 228 -1.90 -23.94 7.85
CA PHE A 228 -3.21 -23.47 7.42
C PHE A 228 -3.17 -22.68 6.10
N ARG A 229 -2.08 -21.93 5.84
CA ARG A 229 -1.93 -21.17 4.59
C ARG A 229 -1.57 -22.06 3.41
N ASP A 230 -0.82 -23.13 3.64
CA ASP A 230 -0.48 -24.09 2.58
C ASP A 230 -1.67 -24.95 2.16
N SER A 231 -2.57 -25.26 3.10
CA SER A 231 -3.84 -25.94 2.82
C SER A 231 -4.73 -25.16 1.85
N ASP A 232 -4.91 -23.85 2.07
CA ASP A 232 -5.74 -23.02 1.20
C ASP A 232 -5.14 -22.89 -0.21
N ARG A 233 -3.81 -22.79 -0.31
CA ARG A 233 -3.11 -22.69 -1.59
C ARG A 233 -3.25 -23.96 -2.43
N ALA A 234 -3.16 -25.13 -1.81
CA ALA A 234 -3.36 -26.42 -2.50
C ALA A 234 -4.80 -26.59 -3.01
N ALA A 235 -5.79 -26.14 -2.23
CA ALA A 235 -7.19 -26.18 -2.63
C ALA A 235 -7.50 -25.22 -3.79
N GLU A 236 -6.91 -24.03 -3.80
CA GLU A 236 -7.03 -23.07 -4.92
C GLU A 236 -6.37 -23.60 -6.20
N GLN A 237 -5.20 -24.24 -6.08
CA GLN A 237 -4.51 -24.86 -7.22
C GLN A 237 -5.37 -25.96 -7.86
N ALA A 238 -5.95 -26.85 -7.05
CA ALA A 238 -6.81 -27.92 -7.54
C ALA A 238 -8.07 -27.40 -8.26
N ARG A 239 -8.63 -26.26 -7.80
CA ARG A 239 -9.77 -25.61 -8.49
C ARG A 239 -9.37 -25.02 -9.83
N PHE A 240 -8.18 -24.45 -9.93
CA PHE A 240 -7.66 -23.91 -11.18
C PHE A 240 -7.41 -25.04 -12.20
N ASP A 241 -6.79 -26.13 -11.78
CA ASP A 241 -6.54 -27.29 -12.63
C ASP A 241 -7.86 -27.93 -13.11
N ALA A 242 -8.85 -28.03 -12.23
CA ALA A 242 -10.19 -28.53 -12.59
C ALA A 242 -10.89 -27.64 -13.64
N MET A 243 -10.67 -26.32 -13.60
CA MET A 243 -11.20 -25.39 -14.59
C MET A 243 -10.52 -25.56 -15.96
N LEU A 244 -9.20 -25.67 -15.99
CA LEU A 244 -8.43 -25.91 -17.21
C LEU A 244 -8.76 -27.24 -17.87
N GLU A 245 -8.94 -28.30 -17.07
CA GLU A 245 -9.33 -29.62 -17.58
C GLU A 245 -10.73 -29.58 -18.22
N ARG A 246 -11.63 -28.73 -17.68
CA ARG A 246 -12.96 -28.51 -18.25
C ARG A 246 -12.90 -27.80 -19.59
N GLU A 247 -12.04 -26.78 -19.75
CA GLU A 247 -11.82 -26.12 -21.04
C GLU A 247 -11.18 -27.08 -22.05
N ARG A 248 -10.19 -27.87 -21.63
CA ARG A 248 -9.52 -28.84 -22.51
C ARG A 248 -10.51 -29.84 -23.10
N ARG A 249 -11.43 -30.34 -22.27
CA ARG A 249 -12.51 -31.25 -22.70
C ARG A 249 -13.52 -30.62 -23.65
N GLN A 250 -13.74 -29.30 -23.55
CA GLN A 250 -14.60 -28.57 -24.49
C GLN A 250 -13.95 -28.39 -25.85
N THR A 251 -12.62 -28.25 -25.91
CA THR A 251 -11.89 -28.10 -27.18
C THR A 251 -11.62 -29.41 -27.93
N SER A 252 -11.77 -30.55 -27.25
CA SER A 252 -11.55 -31.89 -27.83
C SER A 252 -12.82 -32.60 -28.30
N SER A 253 -13.98 -31.95 -28.19
CA SER A 253 -15.27 -32.44 -28.68
C SER A 253 -15.70 -31.66 -29.91
#